data_AF-A0A2P5K5J9-F1
#
_entry.id   AF-A0A2P5K5J9-F1
#
_cell.length_a   1.000
_cell.length_b   1.000
_cell.length_c   1.000
_cell.angle_alpha   90.00
_cell.angle_beta   90.00
_cell.angle_gamma   90.00
#
_symmetry.space_group_name_H-M   'P 1'
#
loop_
_entity.id
_entity.type
_entity.pdbx_description
1 polymer ?
#
loop_
_entity_poly.entity_id
_entity_poly.type
_entity_poly.pdbx_seq_one_letter_code
_entity_poly.pdbx_strand_id
1 'polypeptide(L)'
;MVISVPMGSNKFYMANGKDIWVKLGADKRRAKREEIQRLLQSSGHLYADEMPVENTNLSDINIDLFRSFYEHRTHEKLEDLNIPLEKLISNLKLMADDKLTLAGLVVFGKKPEEKRPQFVIKAVLFPGNSPAVSEYKDSRDISGNIPKIFEAGRSFLINNLRWVQKDQHFNTTGILRIMHECKNAGITVDFIEEKENEQFKVIFHRN
;
A
#
# COMPACT_ATOMS: atom_id res chain seq x y z
N MET A 1 7.54 26.70 39.86
CA MET A 1 7.35 25.35 39.29
C MET A 1 7.63 25.42 37.79
N VAL A 2 8.56 24.62 37.27
CA VAL A 2 8.92 24.58 35.84
C VAL A 2 8.44 23.25 35.29
N ILE A 3 7.57 23.28 34.28
CA ILE A 3 7.09 22.08 33.59
C ILE A 3 7.66 22.11 32.18
N SER A 4 8.47 21.12 31.84
CA SER A 4 8.95 20.88 30.48
C SER A 4 8.08 19.81 29.84
N VAL A 5 7.45 20.12 28.72
CA VAL A 5 6.67 19.15 27.93
C VAL A 5 7.42 18.92 26.62
N PRO A 6 7.87 17.69 26.33
CA PRO A 6 8.55 17.40 25.09
C PRO A 6 7.60 17.59 23.90
N MET A 7 8.14 18.04 22.77
CA MET A 7 7.37 18.17 21.55
C MET A 7 7.06 16.77 20.99
N GLY A 8 5.81 16.32 21.12
CA GLY A 8 5.37 15.06 20.54
C GLY A 8 5.26 15.11 19.01
N SER A 9 5.24 13.92 18.40
CA SER A 9 5.19 13.70 16.95
C SER A 9 3.83 14.02 16.33
N ASN A 10 2.74 13.92 17.10
CA ASN A 10 1.38 14.03 16.59
C ASN A 10 0.85 15.47 16.66
N LYS A 11 1.41 16.37 15.83
CA LYS A 11 0.87 17.72 15.67
C LYS A 11 -0.35 17.67 14.73
N PHE A 12 -1.42 18.39 14.99
CA PHE A 12 -1.64 19.36 16.06
C PHE A 12 -2.24 18.75 17.34
N TYR A 13 -2.06 19.46 18.46
CA TYR A 13 -2.71 19.11 19.73
C TYR A 13 -4.07 19.78 19.84
N MET A 14 -5.11 19.00 20.13
CA MET A 14 -6.45 19.51 20.37
C MET A 14 -6.68 19.78 21.85
N ALA A 15 -7.07 21.01 22.18
CA ALA A 15 -7.67 21.32 23.46
C ALA A 15 -9.17 20.99 23.40
N ASN A 16 -9.68 20.27 24.41
CA ASN A 16 -11.10 19.91 24.54
C ASN A 16 -11.71 19.23 23.30
N GLY A 17 -10.87 18.53 22.50
CA GLY A 17 -11.29 17.76 21.33
C GLY A 17 -11.72 18.58 20.10
N LYS A 18 -11.64 19.92 20.12
CA LYS A 18 -12.13 20.77 19.02
C LYS A 18 -11.20 21.91 18.64
N ASP A 19 -10.48 22.49 19.59
CA ASP A 19 -9.74 23.73 19.35
C ASP A 19 -8.23 23.50 19.27
N ILE A 20 -7.64 24.07 18.24
CA ILE A 20 -6.20 24.04 17.99
C ILE A 20 -5.65 25.40 18.38
N TRP A 21 -4.72 25.41 19.32
CA TRP A 21 -4.10 26.63 19.83
C TRP A 21 -2.62 26.67 19.46
N VAL A 22 -2.15 27.84 19.03
CA VAL A 22 -0.73 28.11 18.73
C VAL A 22 -0.24 29.23 19.65
N LYS A 23 0.99 29.09 20.15
CA LYS A 23 1.65 30.10 20.97
C LYS A 23 2.14 31.25 20.09
N LEU A 24 1.84 32.49 20.48
CA LEU A 24 2.28 33.71 19.81
C LEU A 24 2.94 34.62 20.85
N GLY A 25 4.26 34.47 21.03
CA GLY A 25 4.99 35.18 22.09
C GLY A 25 4.51 34.76 23.49
N ALA A 26 4.01 35.73 24.27
CA ALA A 26 3.44 35.48 25.59
C ALA A 26 1.99 34.94 25.55
N ASP A 27 1.27 35.19 24.46
CA ASP A 27 -0.15 34.84 24.32
C ASP A 27 -0.38 33.53 23.57
N LYS A 28 -1.62 33.03 23.65
CA LYS A 28 -2.13 31.89 22.88
C LYS A 28 -3.33 32.33 22.08
N ARG A 29 -3.41 31.89 20.81
CA ARG A 29 -4.58 32.13 19.98
C ARG A 29 -4.98 30.89 19.20
N ARG A 30 -6.20 30.90 18.67
CA ARG A 30 -6.67 29.85 17.76
C ARG A 30 -5.83 29.84 16.49
N ALA A 31 -5.48 28.64 16.03
CA ALA A 31 -4.69 28.44 14.82
C ALA A 31 -5.49 28.89 13.59
N LYS A 32 -4.84 29.63 12.68
CA LYS A 32 -5.42 29.92 11.36
C LYS A 32 -5.36 28.68 10.46
N ARG A 33 -6.17 28.66 9.40
CA ARG A 33 -6.22 27.54 8.44
C ARG A 33 -4.84 27.21 7.84
N GLU A 34 -4.06 28.23 7.49
CA GLU A 34 -2.69 28.09 6.96
C GLU A 34 -1.71 27.53 7.99
N GLU A 35 -1.88 27.87 9.27
CA GLU A 35 -1.05 27.35 10.36
C GLU A 35 -1.40 25.90 10.67
N ILE A 36 -2.69 25.54 10.64
CA ILE A 36 -3.14 24.15 10.73
C ILE A 36 -2.52 23.34 9.58
N GLN A 37 -2.55 23.89 8.36
CA GLN A 37 -1.94 23.25 7.19
C GLN A 37 -0.43 23.07 7.36
N ARG A 38 0.31 24.09 7.85
CA ARG A 38 1.74 23.96 8.17
C ARG A 38 2.01 22.98 9.32
N LEU A 39 1.14 22.91 10.33
CA LEU A 39 1.25 21.94 11.41
C LEU A 39 1.06 20.51 10.88
N LEU A 40 0.12 20.31 9.95
CA LEU A 40 -0.12 19.04 9.27
C LEU A 40 1.02 18.65 8.32
N GLN A 41 1.61 19.63 7.63
CA GLN A 41 2.81 19.44 6.80
C GLN A 41 4.00 19.03 7.66
N SER A 42 4.24 19.76 8.75
CA SER A 42 5.37 19.51 9.66
C SER A 42 5.20 18.28 10.55
N SER A 43 4.00 17.71 10.66
CA SER A 43 3.75 16.45 11.37
C SER A 43 3.97 15.20 10.51
N GLY A 44 4.28 15.37 9.22
CA GLY A 44 4.40 14.26 8.27
C GLY A 44 3.06 13.69 7.79
N HIS A 45 1.92 14.29 8.18
CA HIS A 45 0.58 13.74 7.89
C HIS A 45 0.11 13.93 6.43
N LEU A 46 0.83 14.70 5.61
CA LEU A 46 0.45 14.94 4.21
C LEU A 46 1.02 13.91 3.22
N TYR A 47 2.15 13.28 3.55
CA TYR A 47 2.81 12.29 2.70
C TYR A 47 3.21 11.08 3.55
N ALA A 48 2.21 10.29 3.94
CA ALA A 48 2.39 9.14 4.82
C ALA A 48 3.38 8.10 4.24
N ASP A 49 3.43 8.03 2.91
CA ASP A 49 4.33 7.20 2.11
C ASP A 49 5.79 7.68 2.17
N GLU A 50 6.02 8.99 2.30
CA GLU A 50 7.36 9.60 2.44
C GLU A 50 7.87 9.62 3.89
N MET A 51 7.07 9.21 4.87
CA MET A 51 7.48 9.21 6.27
C MET A 51 8.61 8.18 6.52
N PRO A 52 9.73 8.58 7.16
CA PRO A 52 10.80 7.65 7.48
C PRO A 52 10.34 6.59 8.49
N VAL A 53 10.77 5.35 8.29
CA VAL A 53 10.50 4.22 9.19
C VAL A 53 11.72 3.99 10.07
N GLU A 54 11.52 4.11 11.37
CA GLU A 54 12.57 3.89 12.36
C GLU A 54 13.20 2.50 12.28
N ASN A 55 14.49 2.41 12.60
CA ASN A 55 15.29 1.18 12.55
C ASN A 55 15.32 0.52 11.16
N THR A 56 15.33 1.31 10.09
CA THR A 56 15.57 0.85 8.72
C THR A 56 16.76 1.56 8.11
N ASN A 57 17.37 0.95 7.10
CA ASN A 57 18.43 1.55 6.31
C ASN A 57 18.46 0.93 4.89
N LEU A 58 19.42 1.33 4.06
CA LEU A 58 19.56 0.85 2.69
C LEU A 58 19.62 -0.68 2.58
N SER A 59 20.22 -1.38 3.54
CA SER A 59 20.36 -2.84 3.49
C SER A 59 19.02 -3.59 3.57
N ASP A 60 17.96 -2.93 4.04
CA ASP A 60 16.61 -3.48 4.10
C ASP A 60 15.91 -3.47 2.73
N ILE A 61 16.41 -2.70 1.75
CA ILE A 61 15.91 -2.71 0.36
C ILE A 61 16.36 -3.97 -0.38
N ASN A 62 15.43 -4.54 -1.13
CA ASN A 62 15.69 -5.55 -2.16
C ASN A 62 16.17 -4.82 -3.43
N ILE A 63 17.50 -4.77 -3.59
CA ILE A 63 18.16 -4.06 -4.71
C ILE A 63 17.80 -4.70 -6.05
N ASP A 64 17.64 -6.03 -6.12
CA ASP A 64 17.32 -6.70 -7.38
C ASP A 64 15.91 -6.34 -7.84
N LEU A 65 14.93 -6.31 -6.92
CA LEU A 65 13.58 -5.85 -7.22
C LEU A 65 13.57 -4.37 -7.64
N PHE A 66 14.33 -3.53 -6.94
CA PHE A 66 14.46 -2.11 -7.28
C PHE A 66 15.10 -1.92 -8.67
N ARG A 67 16.18 -2.66 -8.98
CA ARG A 67 16.85 -2.63 -10.28
C ARG A 67 15.87 -3.00 -11.38
N SER A 68 15.19 -4.15 -11.26
CA SER A 68 14.21 -4.58 -12.26
C SER A 68 13.09 -3.57 -12.48
N PHE A 69 12.60 -2.95 -11.40
CA PHE A 69 11.58 -1.89 -11.49
C PHE A 69 12.12 -0.65 -12.22
N TYR A 70 13.30 -0.16 -11.83
CA TYR A 70 13.89 1.03 -12.41
C TYR A 70 14.12 0.87 -13.91
N GLU A 71 14.81 -0.21 -14.31
CA GLU A 71 15.16 -0.47 -15.71
C GLU A 71 13.93 -0.69 -16.58
N HIS A 72 12.88 -1.33 -16.04
CA HIS A 72 11.62 -1.48 -16.75
C HIS A 72 10.92 -0.14 -16.99
N ARG A 73 10.92 0.75 -15.99
CA ARG A 73 10.22 2.03 -16.04
C ARG A 73 10.95 3.10 -16.86
N THR A 74 12.27 3.16 -16.78
CA THR A 74 13.07 4.21 -17.43
C THR A 74 13.69 3.74 -18.76
N HIS A 75 13.73 2.44 -19.00
CA HIS A 75 14.49 1.81 -20.10
C HIS A 75 16.00 2.09 -20.06
N GLU A 76 16.51 2.56 -18.92
CA GLU A 76 17.93 2.81 -18.67
C GLU A 76 18.48 1.80 -17.67
N LYS A 77 19.71 1.32 -17.87
CA LYS A 77 20.35 0.42 -16.90
C LYS A 77 20.78 1.18 -15.66
N LEU A 78 20.65 0.54 -14.51
CA LEU A 78 21.09 1.12 -13.24
C LEU A 78 22.60 1.39 -13.24
N GLU A 79 23.38 0.55 -13.93
CA GLU A 79 24.85 0.69 -14.00
C GLU A 79 25.34 1.84 -14.87
N ASP A 80 24.51 2.31 -15.82
CA ASP A 80 24.86 3.41 -16.72
C ASP A 80 24.72 4.78 -16.05
N LEU A 81 24.11 4.82 -14.85
CA LEU A 81 23.91 6.03 -14.08
C LEU A 81 25.17 6.42 -13.32
N ASN A 82 25.62 7.66 -13.53
CA ASN A 82 26.73 8.25 -12.78
C ASN A 82 26.28 8.86 -11.43
N ILE A 83 25.38 8.18 -10.71
CA ILE A 83 24.89 8.59 -9.39
C ILE A 83 24.93 7.41 -8.40
N PRO A 84 25.34 7.63 -7.15
CA PRO A 84 25.29 6.59 -6.12
C PRO A 84 23.86 6.09 -5.89
N LEU A 85 23.70 4.78 -5.66
CA LEU A 85 22.41 4.13 -5.45
C LEU A 85 21.59 4.80 -4.33
N GLU A 86 22.21 5.14 -3.20
CA GLU A 86 21.58 5.84 -2.08
C GLU A 86 20.97 7.18 -2.50
N LYS A 87 21.70 7.93 -3.34
CA LYS A 87 21.26 9.22 -3.86
C LYS A 87 20.09 9.03 -4.83
N LEU A 88 20.13 8.01 -5.68
CA LEU A 88 19.02 7.68 -6.57
C LEU A 88 17.75 7.32 -5.78
N ILE A 89 17.86 6.42 -4.80
CA ILE A 89 16.75 5.98 -3.95
C ILE A 89 16.16 7.15 -3.15
N SER A 90 17.01 8.05 -2.64
CA SER A 90 16.58 9.27 -1.96
C SER A 90 15.87 10.24 -2.91
N ASN A 91 16.37 10.42 -4.14
CA ASN A 91 15.72 11.26 -5.16
C ASN A 91 14.33 10.72 -5.54
N LEU A 92 14.15 9.39 -5.52
CA LEU A 92 12.87 8.73 -5.71
C LEU A 92 11.98 8.73 -4.45
N LYS A 93 12.41 9.41 -3.38
CA LYS A 93 11.69 9.51 -2.09
C LYS A 93 11.44 8.15 -1.42
N LEU A 94 12.28 7.16 -1.72
CA LEU A 94 12.26 5.85 -1.07
C LEU A 94 13.13 5.82 0.19
N MET A 95 13.95 6.84 0.38
CA MET A 95 14.73 7.09 1.60
C MET A 95 14.66 8.56 2.03
N ALA A 96 14.67 8.78 3.34
CA ALA A 96 14.76 10.07 4.00
C ALA A 96 15.54 9.91 5.32
N ASP A 97 16.46 10.82 5.61
CA ASP A 97 17.29 10.80 6.83
C ASP A 97 17.99 9.44 7.08
N ASP A 98 18.60 8.87 6.03
CA ASP A 98 19.27 7.54 6.01
C ASP A 98 18.36 6.34 6.36
N LYS A 99 17.05 6.57 6.44
CA LYS A 99 16.02 5.56 6.71
C LYS A 99 15.18 5.34 5.47
N LEU A 100 14.58 4.16 5.35
CA LEU A 100 13.57 3.93 4.31
C LEU A 100 12.33 4.76 4.64
N THR A 101 11.72 5.34 3.61
CA THR A 101 10.36 5.84 3.73
C THR A 101 9.37 4.67 3.80
N LEU A 102 8.12 4.94 4.20
CA LEU A 102 7.09 3.90 4.21
C LEU A 102 6.93 3.25 2.82
N ALA A 103 6.96 4.04 1.74
CA ALA A 103 6.95 3.54 0.37
C ALA A 103 8.17 2.67 0.07
N GLY A 104 9.37 3.16 0.39
CA GLY A 104 10.62 2.41 0.20
C GLY A 104 10.59 1.04 0.88
N LEU A 105 10.10 1.00 2.12
CA LEU A 105 9.95 -0.23 2.88
C LEU A 105 8.88 -1.17 2.30
N VAL A 106 7.67 -0.68 2.07
CA VAL A 106 6.52 -1.54 1.72
C VAL A 106 6.60 -2.04 0.28
N VAL A 107 7.16 -1.25 -0.64
CA VAL A 107 7.28 -1.64 -2.07
C VAL A 107 8.56 -2.43 -2.34
N PHE A 108 9.69 -2.01 -1.77
CA PHE A 108 11.00 -2.58 -2.10
C PHE A 108 11.70 -3.28 -0.94
N GLY A 109 11.14 -3.27 0.27
CA GLY A 109 11.73 -3.93 1.43
C GLY A 109 11.83 -5.44 1.26
N LYS A 110 12.87 -6.05 1.84
CA LYS A 110 13.04 -7.51 1.90
C LYS A 110 12.00 -8.17 2.80
N LYS A 111 11.68 -7.55 3.94
CA LYS A 111 10.75 -8.03 4.96
C LYS A 111 10.00 -6.89 5.66
N PRO A 112 9.13 -6.16 4.96
CA PRO A 112 8.41 -5.02 5.51
C PRO A 112 7.57 -5.37 6.75
N GLU A 113 7.08 -6.61 6.86
CA GLU A 113 6.25 -7.09 7.96
C GLU A 113 6.96 -7.06 9.32
N GLU A 114 8.29 -7.15 9.36
CA GLU A 114 9.06 -7.09 10.62
C GLU A 114 9.00 -5.68 11.26
N LYS A 115 8.84 -4.64 10.43
CA LYS A 115 8.79 -3.23 10.88
C LYS A 115 7.36 -2.70 10.90
N ARG A 116 6.51 -3.19 10.00
CA ARG A 116 5.13 -2.75 9.82
C ARG A 116 4.21 -3.96 9.59
N PRO A 117 3.86 -4.72 10.65
CA PRO A 117 3.04 -5.92 10.56
C PRO A 117 1.61 -5.66 10.07
N GLN A 118 1.17 -4.40 10.02
CA GLN A 118 -0.15 -4.02 9.50
C GLN A 118 -0.29 -4.09 7.97
N PHE A 119 0.82 -4.16 7.20
CA PHE A 119 0.76 -4.24 5.73
C PHE A 119 0.82 -5.69 5.25
N VAL A 120 -0.07 -6.52 5.77
CA VAL A 120 -0.22 -7.93 5.38
C VAL A 120 -1.66 -8.20 4.98
N ILE A 121 -1.87 -9.22 4.13
CA ILE A 121 -3.20 -9.67 3.76
C ILE A 121 -3.52 -10.94 4.54
N LYS A 122 -4.65 -10.95 5.26
CA LYS A 122 -5.23 -12.17 5.84
C LYS A 122 -6.35 -12.63 4.92
N ALA A 123 -6.15 -13.74 4.23
CA ALA A 123 -7.10 -14.27 3.26
C ALA A 123 -7.70 -15.57 3.77
N VAL A 124 -9.03 -15.63 3.90
CA VAL A 124 -9.75 -16.80 4.42
C VAL A 124 -10.95 -17.12 3.56
N LEU A 125 -11.10 -18.40 3.20
CA LEU A 125 -12.25 -18.96 2.51
C LEU A 125 -13.10 -19.76 3.51
N PHE A 126 -14.35 -19.37 3.68
CA PHE A 126 -15.31 -20.08 4.52
C PHE A 126 -16.36 -20.82 3.68
N PRO A 127 -16.93 -21.93 4.18
CA PRO A 127 -18.13 -22.50 3.60
C PRO A 127 -19.34 -21.56 3.78
N GLY A 128 -20.05 -21.29 2.69
CA GLY A 128 -21.28 -20.47 2.72
C GLY A 128 -21.01 -18.96 2.79
N ASN A 129 -21.96 -18.21 3.33
CA ASN A 129 -21.97 -16.74 3.31
C ASN A 129 -21.79 -16.12 4.71
N SER A 130 -21.52 -16.93 5.74
CA SER A 130 -21.33 -16.45 7.10
C SER A 130 -19.89 -16.73 7.57
N PRO A 131 -19.20 -15.76 8.19
CA PRO A 131 -17.91 -16.00 8.83
C PRO A 131 -18.05 -16.70 10.20
N ALA A 132 -19.28 -16.85 10.73
CA ALA A 132 -19.56 -17.52 12.00
C ALA A 132 -19.58 -19.06 11.87
N VAL A 133 -18.57 -19.62 11.22
CA VAL A 133 -18.36 -21.06 11.06
C VAL A 133 -17.04 -21.45 11.72
N SER A 134 -17.01 -22.63 12.33
CA SER A 134 -15.85 -23.16 13.06
C SER A 134 -14.74 -23.69 12.16
N GLU A 135 -15.00 -23.79 10.85
CA GLU A 135 -14.09 -24.39 9.87
C GLU A 135 -13.89 -23.46 8.67
N TYR A 136 -12.64 -23.31 8.24
CA TYR A 136 -12.26 -22.65 7.00
C TYR A 136 -11.78 -23.68 5.96
N LYS A 137 -11.94 -23.38 4.68
CA LYS A 137 -11.47 -24.22 3.56
C LYS A 137 -10.03 -23.91 3.16
N ASP A 138 -9.65 -22.64 3.21
CA ASP A 138 -8.29 -22.15 3.00
C ASP A 138 -8.10 -20.90 3.86
N SER A 139 -6.93 -20.75 4.47
CA SER A 139 -6.58 -19.60 5.31
C SER A 139 -5.09 -19.34 5.17
N ARG A 140 -4.73 -18.12 4.73
CA ARG A 140 -3.34 -17.73 4.50
C ARG A 140 -3.07 -16.33 5.06
N ASP A 141 -1.99 -16.23 5.81
CA ASP A 141 -1.37 -14.95 6.14
C ASP A 141 -0.32 -14.65 5.06
N ILE A 142 -0.56 -13.62 4.27
CA ILE A 142 0.23 -13.23 3.10
C ILE A 142 1.06 -12.00 3.47
N SER A 143 2.38 -12.17 3.55
CA SER A 143 3.34 -11.14 3.93
C SER A 143 4.43 -10.91 2.88
N GLY A 144 5.15 -9.81 3.05
CA GLY A 144 6.22 -9.35 2.17
C GLY A 144 5.90 -8.01 1.54
N ASN A 145 6.69 -7.63 0.54
CA ASN A 145 6.49 -6.37 -0.19
C ASN A 145 5.26 -6.41 -1.12
N ILE A 146 4.85 -5.22 -1.59
CA ILE A 146 3.65 -5.04 -2.43
C ILE A 146 3.58 -6.03 -3.61
N PRO A 147 4.63 -6.18 -4.46
CA PRO A 147 4.57 -7.13 -5.57
C PRO A 147 4.29 -8.57 -5.12
N LYS A 148 4.92 -9.00 -4.02
CA LYS A 148 4.75 -10.35 -3.48
C LYS A 148 3.34 -10.56 -2.92
N ILE A 149 2.83 -9.63 -2.11
CA ILE A 149 1.48 -9.76 -1.54
C ILE A 149 0.40 -9.69 -2.62
N PHE A 150 0.62 -8.90 -3.69
CA PHE A 150 -0.26 -8.82 -4.84
C PHE A 150 -0.37 -10.17 -5.55
N GLU A 151 0.76 -10.79 -5.93
CA GLU A 151 0.74 -12.08 -6.61
C GLU A 151 0.20 -13.21 -5.73
N ALA A 152 0.55 -13.22 -4.45
CA ALA A 152 0.06 -14.22 -3.51
C ALA A 152 -1.45 -14.06 -3.25
N GLY A 153 -1.94 -12.82 -3.14
CA GLY A 153 -3.37 -12.51 -2.99
C GLY A 153 -4.16 -12.89 -4.25
N ARG A 154 -3.64 -12.54 -5.42
CA ARG A 154 -4.19 -12.96 -6.72
C ARG A 154 -4.24 -14.48 -6.84
N SER A 155 -3.15 -15.18 -6.48
CA SER A 155 -3.10 -16.64 -6.47
C SER A 155 -4.12 -17.24 -5.51
N PHE A 156 -4.30 -16.66 -4.32
CA PHE A 156 -5.33 -17.11 -3.38
C PHE A 156 -6.73 -17.02 -4.02
N LEU A 157 -7.05 -15.89 -4.66
CA LEU A 157 -8.33 -15.71 -5.34
C LEU A 157 -8.51 -16.72 -6.48
N ILE A 158 -7.53 -16.87 -7.38
CA ILE A 158 -7.63 -17.78 -8.55
C ILE A 158 -7.81 -19.24 -8.10
N ASN A 159 -7.12 -19.67 -7.05
CA ASN A 159 -7.19 -21.03 -6.55
C ASN A 159 -8.52 -21.33 -5.83
N ASN A 160 -9.14 -20.33 -5.23
CA ASN A 160 -10.34 -20.49 -4.41
C ASN A 160 -11.64 -20.06 -5.13
N LEU A 161 -11.54 -19.31 -6.23
CA LEU A 161 -12.66 -19.00 -7.10
C LEU A 161 -12.98 -20.22 -7.96
N ARG A 162 -14.21 -20.73 -7.81
CA ARG A 162 -14.68 -21.88 -8.59
C ARG A 162 -14.71 -21.52 -10.08
N TRP A 163 -14.11 -22.37 -10.90
CA TRP A 163 -14.29 -22.36 -12.35
C TRP A 163 -15.60 -23.06 -12.70
N VAL A 164 -16.41 -22.44 -13.55
CA VAL A 164 -17.74 -22.95 -13.95
C VAL A 164 -17.69 -23.27 -15.44
N GLN A 165 -17.90 -24.53 -15.80
CA GLN A 165 -17.82 -25.00 -17.20
C GLN A 165 -19.10 -24.69 -18.00
N LYS A 166 -20.29 -24.74 -17.35
CA LYS A 166 -21.63 -24.47 -17.93
C LYS A 166 -21.76 -24.92 -19.40
N ASP A 167 -22.34 -24.11 -20.29
CA ASP A 167 -22.65 -24.41 -21.69
C ASP A 167 -21.42 -24.44 -22.61
N GLN A 168 -20.20 -24.39 -22.06
CA GLN A 168 -18.98 -24.51 -22.83
C GLN A 168 -18.64 -25.99 -23.08
N HIS A 169 -18.01 -26.25 -24.22
CA HIS A 169 -17.52 -27.58 -24.55
C HIS A 169 -16.51 -28.06 -23.49
N PHE A 170 -16.45 -29.37 -23.24
CA PHE A 170 -15.57 -29.97 -22.22
C PHE A 170 -14.09 -29.55 -22.39
N ASN A 171 -13.66 -29.27 -23.62
CA ASN A 171 -12.30 -28.84 -23.96
C ASN A 171 -12.05 -27.32 -23.85
N THR A 172 -12.94 -26.57 -23.20
CA THR A 172 -12.77 -25.12 -23.00
C THR A 172 -12.45 -24.82 -21.54
N THR A 173 -11.53 -23.88 -21.30
CA THR A 173 -11.28 -23.35 -19.96
C THR A 173 -12.58 -22.76 -19.40
N GLY A 174 -12.97 -23.18 -18.20
CA GLY A 174 -14.20 -22.68 -17.57
C GLY A 174 -14.18 -21.17 -17.34
N ILE A 175 -15.32 -20.61 -16.95
CA ILE A 175 -15.45 -19.18 -16.62
C ILE A 175 -15.32 -19.03 -15.10
N LEU A 176 -14.53 -18.07 -14.63
CA LEU A 176 -14.46 -17.72 -13.21
C LEU A 176 -15.85 -17.39 -12.66
N ARG A 177 -16.22 -17.94 -11.50
CA ARG A 177 -17.53 -17.71 -10.90
C ARG A 177 -17.90 -16.23 -10.78
N ILE A 178 -16.94 -15.35 -10.48
CA ILE A 178 -17.22 -13.91 -10.38
C ILE A 178 -17.72 -13.31 -11.71
N MET A 179 -17.11 -13.68 -12.83
CA MET A 179 -17.56 -13.30 -14.17
C MET A 179 -18.94 -13.91 -14.48
N HIS A 180 -19.17 -15.14 -14.03
CA HIS A 180 -20.45 -15.80 -14.18
C HIS A 180 -21.58 -15.10 -13.40
N GLU A 181 -21.37 -14.78 -12.13
CA GLU A 181 -22.38 -14.11 -11.30
C GLU A 181 -22.63 -12.67 -11.78
N CYS A 182 -21.59 -11.96 -12.25
CA CYS A 182 -21.78 -10.65 -12.89
C CYS A 182 -22.69 -10.79 -14.12
N LYS A 183 -22.43 -11.76 -15.00
CA LYS A 183 -23.28 -12.02 -16.17
C LYS A 183 -24.72 -12.35 -15.78
N ASN A 184 -24.94 -13.15 -14.73
CA ASN A 184 -26.30 -13.44 -14.21
C ASN A 184 -27.00 -12.17 -13.68
N ALA A 185 -26.25 -11.23 -13.12
CA ALA A 185 -26.76 -9.94 -12.64
C ALA A 185 -26.96 -8.90 -13.76
N GLY A 186 -26.73 -9.26 -15.03
CA GLY A 186 -26.76 -8.32 -16.16
C GLY A 186 -25.57 -7.35 -16.18
N ILE A 187 -24.48 -7.72 -15.49
CA ILE A 187 -23.26 -6.93 -15.36
C ILE A 187 -22.16 -7.59 -16.19
N THR A 188 -21.65 -6.90 -17.20
CA THR A 188 -20.44 -7.32 -17.93
C THR A 188 -19.22 -6.76 -17.20
N VAL A 189 -18.18 -7.57 -17.03
CA VAL A 189 -16.95 -7.15 -16.36
C VAL A 189 -15.78 -7.31 -17.32
N ASP A 190 -15.07 -6.21 -17.56
CA ASP A 190 -13.86 -6.19 -18.36
C ASP A 190 -12.66 -5.90 -17.48
N PHE A 191 -11.65 -6.77 -17.57
CA PHE A 191 -10.35 -6.58 -16.95
C PHE A 191 -9.39 -6.07 -18.01
N ILE A 192 -9.03 -4.80 -17.90
CA ILE A 192 -8.16 -4.13 -18.88
C ILE A 192 -6.84 -3.81 -18.19
N GLU A 193 -5.77 -4.41 -18.68
CA GLU A 193 -4.40 -4.09 -18.29
C GLU A 193 -3.87 -3.05 -19.29
N GLU A 194 -3.85 -1.79 -18.88
CA GLU A 194 -3.27 -0.69 -19.66
C GLU A 194 -1.76 -0.69 -19.46
N LYS A 195 -1.06 -1.51 -20.26
CA LYS A 195 0.39 -1.68 -20.18
C LYS A 195 1.18 -0.38 -20.31
N GLU A 196 0.70 0.57 -21.11
CA GLU A 196 1.36 1.87 -21.28
C GLU A 196 1.23 2.79 -20.05
N ASN A 197 0.14 2.66 -19.29
CA ASN A 197 -0.13 3.52 -18.12
C ASN A 197 0.19 2.83 -16.79
N GLU A 198 0.67 1.57 -16.81
CA GLU A 198 0.82 0.71 -15.63
C GLU A 198 -0.47 0.64 -14.78
N GLN A 199 -1.63 0.69 -15.44
CA GLN A 199 -2.94 0.71 -14.78
C GLN A 199 -3.72 -0.58 -15.04
N PHE A 200 -4.37 -1.08 -13.98
CA PHE A 200 -5.35 -2.14 -14.08
C PHE A 200 -6.74 -1.56 -13.87
N LYS A 201 -7.59 -1.61 -14.91
CA LYS A 201 -8.97 -1.15 -14.86
C LYS A 201 -9.91 -2.34 -14.82
N VAL A 202 -10.83 -2.30 -13.86
CA VAL A 202 -11.98 -3.22 -13.82
C VAL A 202 -13.20 -2.40 -14.15
N ILE A 203 -13.79 -2.64 -15.31
CA ILE A 203 -14.98 -1.91 -15.75
C ILE A 203 -16.19 -2.81 -15.57
N PHE A 204 -17.16 -2.34 -14.79
CA PHE A 204 -18.44 -3.00 -14.62
C PHE A 204 -19.49 -2.29 -15.49
N HIS A 205 -19.84 -2.88 -16.61
CA HIS A 205 -20.94 -2.43 -17.45
C HIS A 205 -22.24 -3.01 -16.91
N ARG A 206 -23.20 -2.16 -16.55
CA ARG A 206 -24.56 -2.60 -16.26
C ARG A 206 -25.40 -2.36 -17.49
N ASN A 207 -25.96 -3.43 -18.05
CA ASN A 207 -26.93 -3.33 -19.15
C ASN A 207 -28.26 -2.74 -18.67
#